data_AF-A0A2P9GNN0-F1
#
_entry.id   AF-A0A2P9GNN0-F1
#
_cell.length_a   1.000
_cell.length_b   1.000
_cell.length_c   1.000
_cell.angle_alpha   90.00
_cell.angle_beta   90.00
_cell.angle_gamma   90.00
#
_symmetry.space_group_name_H-M   'P 1'
#
loop_
_entity.id
_entity.type
_entity.pdbx_description
1 polymer ?
#
loop_
_entity_poly.entity_id
_entity_poly.type
_entity_poly.pdbx_seq_one_letter_code
_entity_poly.pdbx_strand_id
1 'polypeptide(L)'
;MDLKEYMHNIIDINISNHIKIRSSNICNHNKLKETIRENAKKIRDITFKYWIKDKQLEHGNFVMNDENTNNKMIIDNNKHIINNVNNDKEISYSYQDTSITNSKDEEGLLYIDHLYTYLIRQLYILFCSLQVRKKKNNLEFDFTKIYKYTYNYKKLESHICYKYLKKYNINDDIIKNDIENFHFYAYHHNIKEPKKYCDMEEYYNNANYNICIYLPTKKEIDILFIIDQLYDYFYFLLYVPITTKEKDLIFFPFNIKNNLLVQHHFNIFIPYEYIYYTTHKKINNFILNYSNIVKNYVISNFLYKHNDTIFLIPLLAYNKFGCRIGSGRGYYDKTLSNTRKENNIIKQIKNIQVNENKITNNKDHDIQKLNHINLGTKKDTNNIKCSNKKLYIKDKTFNNKITIYTQNKQKKYLNEIKIGVSFDIFLYDIDFSEQTDVILDYMINENNIYHFIL
;
A
#
# COMPACT_ATOMS: atom_id res chain seq x y z
N MET A 1 14.18 12.69 21.58
CA MET A 1 14.90 12.09 20.44
C MET A 1 14.47 12.80 19.17
N ASP A 2 15.43 13.27 18.37
CA ASP A 2 15.20 14.08 17.17
C ASP A 2 15.02 13.18 15.93
N LEU A 3 14.21 13.60 14.95
CA LEU A 3 14.00 12.91 13.66
C LEU A 3 15.33 12.59 12.95
N LYS A 4 16.37 13.42 13.18
CA LYS A 4 17.72 13.23 12.64
C LYS A 4 18.41 11.95 13.13
N GLU A 5 18.19 11.56 14.39
CA GLU A 5 18.76 10.32 14.93
C GLU A 5 18.16 9.11 14.20
N TYR A 6 16.87 9.16 13.90
CA TYR A 6 16.13 8.10 13.23
C TYR A 6 16.34 7.97 11.72
N MET A 7 16.97 8.96 11.05
CA MET A 7 17.32 8.82 9.63
C MET A 7 18.32 7.69 9.37
N HIS A 8 19.08 7.27 10.39
CA HIS A 8 20.01 6.13 10.33
C HIS A 8 19.28 4.79 10.15
N ASN A 9 17.96 4.74 10.37
CA ASN A 9 17.16 3.54 10.13
C ASN A 9 16.93 3.26 8.63
N ILE A 10 17.22 4.23 7.76
CA ILE A 10 17.14 4.03 6.31
C ILE A 10 18.46 3.45 5.82
N ILE A 11 18.41 2.20 5.36
CA ILE A 11 19.55 1.43 4.87
C ILE A 11 19.44 1.31 3.36
N ASP A 12 20.37 1.92 2.65
CA ASP A 12 20.48 1.80 1.20
C ASP A 12 21.09 0.45 0.82
N ILE A 13 20.38 -0.29 -0.06
CA ILE A 13 20.82 -1.56 -0.62
C ILE A 13 20.97 -1.40 -2.13
N ASN A 14 22.21 -1.47 -2.61
CA ASN A 14 22.50 -1.50 -4.03
C ASN A 14 22.13 -2.85 -4.64
N ILE A 15 21.18 -2.85 -5.57
CA ILE A 15 20.70 -4.05 -6.27
C ILE A 15 21.06 -4.07 -7.76
N SER A 16 21.96 -3.21 -8.24
CA SER A 16 22.33 -3.09 -9.66
C SER A 16 22.82 -4.43 -10.23
N ASN A 17 23.67 -5.14 -9.48
CA ASN A 17 24.22 -6.43 -9.89
C ASN A 17 23.17 -7.53 -9.86
N HIS A 18 22.28 -7.52 -8.87
CA HIS A 18 21.17 -8.46 -8.76
C HIS A 18 20.25 -8.37 -9.98
N ILE A 19 19.89 -7.16 -10.40
CA ILE A 19 19.01 -6.95 -11.56
C ILE A 19 19.67 -7.40 -12.86
N LYS A 20 20.98 -7.17 -13.04
CA LYS A 20 21.73 -7.67 -14.20
C LYS A 20 21.64 -9.20 -14.27
N ILE A 21 21.94 -9.89 -13.17
CA ILE A 21 21.91 -11.35 -13.09
C ILE A 21 20.48 -11.89 -13.31
N ARG A 22 19.48 -11.27 -12.67
CA ARG A 22 18.07 -11.61 -12.83
C ARG A 22 17.62 -11.47 -14.28
N SER A 23 18.09 -10.45 -15.00
CA SER A 23 17.73 -10.24 -16.41
C SER A 23 18.31 -11.30 -17.35
N SER A 24 19.42 -11.95 -16.98
CA SER A 24 20.03 -13.04 -17.73
C SER A 24 19.51 -14.43 -17.36
N ASN A 25 18.89 -14.59 -16.18
CA ASN A 25 18.44 -15.89 -15.69
C ASN A 25 16.97 -16.16 -16.03
N ILE A 26 16.71 -17.24 -16.77
CA ILE A 26 15.37 -17.76 -17.08
C ILE A 26 15.04 -18.91 -16.12
N CYS A 27 15.21 -18.71 -14.81
CA CYS A 27 14.84 -19.72 -13.83
C CYS A 27 13.38 -19.50 -13.39
N ASN A 28 12.57 -20.55 -13.47
CA ASN A 28 11.21 -20.53 -12.97
C ASN A 28 11.20 -21.00 -11.51
N HIS A 29 10.84 -20.10 -10.58
CA HIS A 29 10.85 -20.35 -9.15
C HIS A 29 9.47 -20.74 -8.59
N ASN A 30 8.50 -21.11 -9.44
CA ASN A 30 7.12 -21.42 -9.01
C ASN A 30 7.02 -22.33 -7.79
N LYS A 31 7.73 -23.47 -7.79
CA LYS A 31 7.70 -24.44 -6.68
C LYS A 31 8.29 -23.84 -5.40
N LEU A 32 9.41 -23.13 -5.51
CA LEU A 32 10.06 -22.46 -4.38
C LEU A 32 9.15 -21.36 -3.80
N LYS A 33 8.56 -20.51 -4.66
CA LYS A 33 7.62 -19.46 -4.25
C LYS A 33 6.40 -20.06 -3.53
N GLU A 34 5.88 -21.20 -3.98
CA GLU A 34 4.78 -21.90 -3.32
C GLU A 34 5.19 -22.43 -1.94
N THR A 35 6.36 -23.07 -1.84
CA THR A 35 6.90 -23.53 -0.55
C THR A 35 7.06 -22.37 0.44
N ILE A 36 7.68 -21.27 0.02
CA ILE A 36 7.85 -20.09 0.88
C ILE A 36 6.48 -19.49 1.27
N ARG A 37 5.53 -19.42 0.33
CA ARG A 37 4.17 -18.94 0.58
C ARG A 37 3.46 -19.76 1.65
N GLU A 38 3.52 -21.09 1.56
CA GLU A 38 2.90 -21.99 2.54
C GLU A 38 3.61 -21.92 3.90
N ASN A 39 4.93 -21.85 3.93
CA ASN A 39 5.68 -21.66 5.18
C ASN A 39 5.33 -20.32 5.84
N ALA A 40 5.30 -19.23 5.10
CA ALA A 40 4.93 -17.92 5.60
C ALA A 40 3.49 -17.90 6.16
N LYS A 41 2.54 -18.56 5.48
CA LYS A 41 1.16 -18.72 6.00
C LYS A 41 1.13 -19.50 7.31
N LYS A 42 1.87 -20.61 7.42
CA LYS A 42 1.94 -21.42 8.65
C LYS A 42 2.54 -20.63 9.81
N ILE A 43 3.65 -19.92 9.58
CA ILE A 43 4.27 -19.05 10.59
C ILE A 43 3.27 -17.99 11.02
N ARG A 44 2.62 -17.28 10.09
CA ARG A 44 1.57 -16.29 10.41
C ARG A 44 0.44 -16.87 11.25
N ASP A 45 -0.05 -18.05 10.90
CA ASP A 45 -1.14 -18.70 11.63
C ASP A 45 -0.72 -19.06 13.06
N ILE A 46 0.53 -19.46 13.29
CA ILE A 46 1.09 -19.70 14.63
C ILE A 46 1.26 -18.36 15.36
N THR A 47 2.05 -17.46 14.80
CA THR A 47 2.43 -16.16 15.34
C THR A 47 1.20 -15.34 15.75
N PHE A 48 0.24 -15.12 14.84
CA PHE A 48 -0.95 -14.34 15.17
C PHE A 48 -1.91 -15.09 16.09
N LYS A 49 -2.02 -16.42 16.04
CA LYS A 49 -2.88 -17.16 16.97
C LYS A 49 -2.39 -17.05 18.42
N TYR A 50 -1.08 -17.16 18.65
CA TYR A 50 -0.51 -17.04 19.99
C TYR A 50 -0.54 -15.60 20.48
N TRP A 51 -0.17 -14.63 19.63
CA TRP A 51 -0.19 -13.21 20.02
C TRP A 51 -1.60 -12.63 20.21
N ILE A 52 -2.64 -13.21 19.59
CA ILE A 52 -4.04 -12.78 19.79
C ILE A 52 -4.68 -13.46 21.01
N LYS A 53 -4.27 -14.69 21.36
CA LYS A 53 -4.87 -15.45 22.48
C LYS A 53 -4.61 -14.82 23.85
N ASP A 54 -3.45 -14.19 24.05
CA ASP A 54 -3.16 -13.48 25.30
C ASP A 54 -4.20 -12.37 25.59
N LYS A 55 -4.85 -11.85 24.55
CA LYS A 55 -5.92 -10.84 24.66
C LYS A 55 -7.29 -11.38 25.09
N GLN A 56 -7.54 -12.68 24.95
CA GLN A 56 -8.84 -13.29 25.31
C GLN A 56 -8.86 -13.82 26.75
N LEU A 57 -7.71 -14.09 27.35
CA LEU A 57 -7.62 -14.61 28.72
C LEU A 57 -7.78 -13.51 29.78
N GLU A 58 -7.63 -12.23 29.43
CA GLU A 58 -7.75 -11.13 30.39
C GLU A 58 -9.17 -10.57 30.56
N HIS A 59 -10.13 -10.90 29.69
CA HIS A 59 -11.50 -10.35 29.77
C HIS A 59 -12.56 -11.44 29.52
N GLY A 60 -12.79 -12.28 30.53
CA GLY A 60 -13.89 -13.23 30.54
C GLY A 60 -14.18 -13.75 31.93
N ASN A 61 -15.15 -13.13 32.61
CA ASN A 61 -15.82 -13.78 33.73
C ASN A 61 -16.32 -15.16 33.27
N PHE A 62 -15.91 -16.19 34.01
CA PHE A 62 -16.34 -17.56 33.83
C PHE A 62 -17.88 -17.65 33.80
N VAL A 63 -18.40 -18.18 32.69
CA VAL A 63 -19.57 -19.05 32.76
C VAL A 63 -19.08 -20.40 32.26
N MET A 64 -18.80 -21.27 33.22
CA MET A 64 -18.65 -22.71 33.00
C MET A 64 -19.89 -23.21 32.28
N ASN A 65 -19.71 -23.84 31.13
CA ASN A 65 -20.53 -24.98 30.74
C ASN A 65 -19.57 -26.03 30.21
N ASP A 66 -19.54 -27.14 30.95
CA ASP A 66 -18.89 -28.38 30.59
C ASP A 66 -19.37 -28.85 29.20
N GLU A 67 -18.43 -29.30 28.36
CA GLU A 67 -18.38 -30.69 27.93
C GLU A 67 -17.14 -30.96 27.06
N ASN A 68 -16.30 -31.88 27.58
CA ASN A 68 -15.43 -32.80 26.87
C ASN A 68 -14.53 -32.28 25.72
N THR A 69 -13.23 -32.19 26.02
CA THR A 69 -12.23 -32.96 25.25
C THR A 69 -10.92 -33.05 26.03
N ASN A 70 -10.58 -34.29 26.41
CA ASN A 70 -9.30 -34.69 26.98
C ASN A 70 -8.13 -34.30 26.05
N ASN A 71 -7.21 -33.48 26.56
CA ASN A 71 -5.78 -33.61 26.30
C ASN A 71 -5.02 -32.86 27.40
N LYS A 72 -4.73 -33.59 28.47
CA LYS A 72 -3.93 -33.16 29.61
C LYS A 72 -2.45 -33.22 29.19
N MET A 73 -1.89 -32.10 28.72
CA MET A 73 -0.44 -31.98 28.59
C MET A 73 0.09 -31.37 29.88
N ILE A 74 0.59 -32.25 30.76
CA ILE A 74 1.35 -31.86 31.96
C ILE A 74 2.70 -31.35 31.46
N ILE A 75 2.99 -30.07 31.66
CA ILE A 75 4.33 -29.52 31.47
C ILE A 75 5.03 -29.64 32.82
N ASP A 76 5.81 -30.70 32.99
CA ASP A 76 6.77 -30.81 34.08
C ASP A 76 7.97 -29.90 33.77
N ASN A 77 8.16 -28.91 34.65
CA ASN A 77 9.36 -28.09 34.70
C ASN A 77 10.55 -28.95 35.11
N ASN A 78 11.35 -29.43 34.17
CA ASN A 78 12.68 -29.95 34.47
C ASN A 78 13.74 -29.33 33.55
N LYS A 79 14.57 -28.49 34.18
CA LYS A 79 15.90 -28.11 33.72
C LYS A 79 16.66 -29.37 33.33
N HIS A 80 16.98 -29.53 32.05
CA HIS A 80 18.09 -30.38 31.63
C HIS A 80 19.04 -29.64 30.70
N ILE A 81 20.24 -29.49 31.23
CA ILE A 81 21.51 -29.16 30.59
C ILE A 81 21.77 -30.19 29.48
N ILE A 82 22.13 -29.72 28.28
CA ILE A 82 22.98 -30.48 27.36
C ILE A 82 24.12 -29.55 26.94
N ASN A 83 25.32 -29.89 27.42
CA ASN A 83 26.60 -29.39 26.95
C ASN A 83 27.20 -30.37 25.93
N ASN A 84 28.11 -29.80 25.13
CA ASN A 84 29.19 -30.37 24.31
C ASN A 84 28.95 -30.47 22.78
N VAL A 85 29.51 -29.59 21.92
CA VAL A 85 30.94 -29.22 21.58
C VAL A 85 31.35 -29.95 20.28
N ASN A 86 31.70 -29.33 19.13
CA ASN A 86 32.89 -28.50 18.85
C ASN A 86 32.86 -27.78 17.45
N ASN A 87 33.33 -26.51 17.43
CA ASN A 87 34.22 -25.77 16.47
C ASN A 87 33.89 -25.63 14.95
N ASP A 88 33.96 -24.47 14.27
CA ASP A 88 34.87 -23.30 14.40
C ASP A 88 34.33 -21.99 13.75
N LYS A 89 34.75 -20.84 14.33
CA LYS A 89 34.85 -19.44 13.81
C LYS A 89 33.66 -18.47 13.92
N GLU A 90 33.51 -17.98 15.16
CA GLU A 90 33.29 -16.60 15.63
C GLU A 90 32.76 -15.51 14.66
N ILE A 91 31.49 -15.15 14.85
CA ILE A 91 31.06 -13.74 14.95
C ILE A 91 30.25 -13.63 16.24
N SER A 92 30.82 -12.98 17.26
CA SER A 92 30.20 -12.76 18.56
C SER A 92 29.11 -11.68 18.45
N TYR A 93 27.85 -12.07 18.54
CA TYR A 93 26.79 -11.15 18.98
C TYR A 93 26.60 -11.36 20.48
N SER A 94 27.10 -10.42 21.28
CA SER A 94 26.77 -10.33 22.70
C SER A 94 25.28 -9.96 22.82
N TYR A 95 24.42 -10.97 22.92
CA TYR A 95 23.12 -10.79 23.57
C TYR A 95 23.43 -10.55 25.04
N GLN A 96 23.44 -9.28 25.46
CA GLN A 96 23.23 -8.97 26.85
C GLN A 96 21.78 -9.38 27.15
N ASP A 97 21.64 -10.51 27.83
CA ASP A 97 20.47 -10.85 28.62
C ASP A 97 20.30 -9.73 29.67
N THR A 98 19.64 -8.63 29.28
CA THR A 98 18.92 -7.84 30.26
C THR A 98 17.73 -8.69 30.65
N SER A 99 17.94 -9.45 31.72
CA SER A 99 16.89 -9.95 32.60
C SER A 99 15.65 -9.05 32.50
N ILE A 100 14.55 -9.60 31.99
CA ILE A 100 13.23 -9.02 32.19
C ILE A 100 12.97 -9.12 33.69
N THR A 101 13.53 -8.17 34.43
CA THR A 101 13.11 -7.89 35.78
C THR A 101 11.69 -7.41 35.65
N ASN A 102 10.75 -8.17 36.22
CA ASN A 102 9.38 -7.75 36.49
C ASN A 102 9.43 -6.46 37.32
N SER A 103 9.59 -5.31 36.66
CA SER A 103 9.28 -4.01 37.23
C SER A 103 7.77 -3.92 37.25
N LYS A 104 7.22 -3.98 38.45
CA LYS A 104 5.86 -3.59 38.78
C LYS A 104 5.65 -2.18 38.18
N ASP A 105 4.88 -2.06 37.08
CA ASP A 105 4.11 -0.87 36.65
C ASP A 105 3.49 -0.91 35.22
N GLU A 106 3.51 -2.00 34.45
CA GLU A 106 2.87 -2.04 33.10
C GLU A 106 1.88 -3.22 32.91
N GLU A 107 0.66 -3.11 33.43
CA GLU A 107 -0.41 -4.07 33.11
C GLU A 107 -0.88 -3.90 31.64
N GLY A 108 -0.75 -4.99 30.86
CA GLY A 108 -1.48 -5.20 29.60
C GLY A 108 -0.86 -4.65 28.31
N LEU A 109 0.47 -4.72 28.12
CA LEU A 109 1.13 -4.52 26.83
C LEU A 109 1.56 -5.86 26.21
N LEU A 110 1.23 -6.07 24.93
CA LEU A 110 1.58 -7.30 24.20
C LEU A 110 2.79 -7.07 23.30
N TYR A 111 3.55 -8.14 22.99
CA TYR A 111 4.66 -8.07 22.04
C TYR A 111 4.25 -7.49 20.67
N ILE A 112 3.03 -7.80 20.22
CA ILE A 112 2.48 -7.27 18.97
C ILE A 112 2.30 -5.74 19.00
N ASP A 113 2.08 -5.16 20.18
CA ASP A 113 1.98 -3.70 20.34
C ASP A 113 3.33 -3.04 20.06
N HIS A 114 4.42 -3.64 20.53
CA HIS A 114 5.77 -3.18 20.21
C HIS A 114 6.07 -3.28 18.72
N LEU A 115 5.75 -4.43 18.10
CA LEU A 115 5.97 -4.61 16.66
C LEU A 115 5.22 -3.57 15.81
N TYR A 116 3.92 -3.37 16.04
CA TYR A 116 3.17 -2.33 15.33
C TYR A 116 3.67 -0.93 15.65
N THR A 117 4.07 -0.66 16.90
CA THR A 117 4.68 0.61 17.29
C THR A 117 5.92 0.90 16.47
N TYR A 118 6.82 -0.07 16.29
CA TYR A 118 7.99 0.09 15.44
C TYR A 118 7.60 0.33 13.99
N LEU A 119 6.68 -0.44 13.42
CA LEU A 119 6.21 -0.22 12.04
C LEU A 119 5.62 1.19 11.84
N ILE A 120 4.87 1.72 12.81
CA ILE A 120 4.35 3.10 12.78
C ILE A 120 5.48 4.11 12.78
N ARG A 121 6.48 3.94 13.66
CA ARG A 121 7.66 4.82 13.73
C ARG A 121 8.42 4.82 12.40
N GLN A 122 8.72 3.64 11.85
CA GLN A 122 9.45 3.53 10.59
C GLN A 122 8.67 4.13 9.42
N LEU A 123 7.36 3.91 9.33
CA LEU A 123 6.55 4.52 8.27
C LEU A 123 6.43 6.05 8.44
N TYR A 124 6.38 6.56 9.68
CA TYR A 124 6.45 8.00 9.95
C TYR A 124 7.77 8.61 9.44
N ILE A 125 8.90 7.97 9.76
CA ILE A 125 10.24 8.37 9.34
C ILE A 125 10.33 8.41 7.81
N LEU A 126 9.84 7.37 7.14
CA LEU A 126 9.82 7.30 5.68
C LEU A 126 8.91 8.38 5.07
N PHE A 127 7.74 8.65 5.64
CA PHE A 127 6.88 9.73 5.16
C PHE A 127 7.55 11.10 5.29
N CYS A 128 8.33 11.32 6.35
CA CYS A 128 9.13 12.53 6.49
C CYS A 128 10.22 12.62 5.40
N SER A 129 10.95 11.54 5.14
CA SER A 129 12.03 11.55 4.12
C SER A 129 11.48 11.72 2.71
N LEU A 130 10.32 11.15 2.42
CA LEU A 130 9.57 11.33 1.16
C LEU A 130 8.86 12.70 1.08
N GLN A 131 9.01 13.56 2.10
CA GLN A 131 8.40 14.89 2.15
C GLN A 131 6.87 14.86 2.00
N VAL A 132 6.23 13.81 2.53
CA VAL A 132 4.76 13.80 2.67
C VAL A 132 4.38 14.98 3.55
N ARG A 133 3.43 15.80 3.10
CA ARG A 133 3.16 17.08 3.74
C ARG A 133 2.62 16.88 5.15
N LYS A 134 3.32 17.41 6.15
CA LYS A 134 2.86 17.42 7.55
C LYS A 134 1.68 18.35 7.76
N LYS A 135 0.82 18.01 8.72
CA LYS A 135 -0.23 18.90 9.21
C LYS A 135 0.35 20.04 10.04
N LYS A 136 -0.32 21.19 10.03
CA LYS A 136 0.13 22.42 10.73
C LYS A 136 -0.27 22.46 12.22
N ASN A 137 -0.83 21.39 12.75
CA ASN A 137 -1.47 21.32 14.06
C ASN A 137 -0.50 21.25 15.26
N ASN A 138 0.78 21.65 15.10
CA ASN A 138 1.82 21.59 16.13
C ASN A 138 1.97 20.23 16.83
N LEU A 139 1.44 19.15 16.24
CA LEU A 139 1.48 17.81 16.82
C LEU A 139 2.85 17.21 16.51
N GLU A 140 3.74 17.18 17.50
CA GLU A 140 4.99 16.45 17.40
C GLU A 140 4.75 14.94 17.53
N PHE A 141 5.51 14.16 16.76
CA PHE A 141 5.39 12.71 16.82
C PHE A 141 6.17 12.20 18.03
N ASP A 142 5.44 11.59 18.96
CA ASP A 142 6.02 11.01 20.16
C ASP A 142 6.60 9.62 19.85
N PHE A 143 7.92 9.56 19.74
CA PHE A 143 8.68 8.32 19.56
C PHE A 143 8.74 7.44 20.82
N THR A 144 8.30 7.93 21.98
CA THR A 144 8.24 7.14 23.22
C THR A 144 6.91 6.41 23.37
N LYS A 145 5.84 6.94 22.76
CA LYS A 145 4.50 6.34 22.77
C LYS A 145 4.50 4.90 22.26
N ILE A 146 3.84 4.02 23.02
CA ILE A 146 3.47 2.66 22.62
C ILE A 146 2.03 2.66 22.11
N TYR A 147 1.82 2.09 20.93
CA TYR A 147 0.52 1.96 20.29
C TYR A 147 -0.04 0.56 20.54
N LYS A 148 -1.09 0.46 21.35
CA LYS A 148 -1.79 -0.82 21.60
C LYS A 148 -2.56 -1.23 20.34
N TYR A 149 -2.18 -2.36 19.75
CA TYR A 149 -2.78 -2.87 18.53
C TYR A 149 -4.17 -3.45 18.80
N THR A 150 -5.17 -2.96 18.08
CA THR A 150 -6.53 -3.50 18.06
C THR A 150 -6.97 -3.75 16.64
N TYR A 151 -7.38 -4.99 16.35
CA TYR A 151 -8.02 -5.29 15.08
C TYR A 151 -9.39 -4.60 15.02
N ASN A 152 -9.51 -3.60 14.14
CA ASN A 152 -10.60 -2.63 14.20
C ASN A 152 -11.74 -2.89 13.22
N TYR A 153 -11.70 -3.98 12.45
CA TYR A 153 -12.80 -4.38 11.57
C TYR A 153 -13.93 -4.99 12.39
N LYS A 154 -15.10 -4.36 12.36
CA LYS A 154 -16.29 -4.84 13.04
C LYS A 154 -17.41 -5.07 12.04
N LYS A 155 -18.07 -6.23 12.15
CA LYS A 155 -19.31 -6.49 11.43
C LYS A 155 -20.37 -5.53 11.95
N LEU A 156 -21.15 -4.95 11.04
CA LEU A 156 -22.21 -4.02 11.37
C LEU A 156 -23.57 -4.73 11.37
N GLU A 157 -24.43 -4.30 12.28
CA GLU A 157 -25.82 -4.72 12.28
C GLU A 157 -26.61 -3.99 11.18
N SER A 158 -27.60 -4.69 10.62
CA SER A 158 -28.44 -4.20 9.52
C SER A 158 -29.05 -2.81 9.79
N HIS A 159 -29.51 -2.56 11.01
CA HIS A 159 -30.11 -1.27 11.38
C HIS A 159 -29.10 -0.10 11.34
N ILE A 160 -27.82 -0.36 11.66
CA ILE A 160 -26.73 0.62 11.57
C ILE A 160 -26.42 0.92 10.11
N CYS A 161 -26.30 -0.12 9.28
CA CYS A 161 -26.09 0.01 7.84
C CYS A 161 -27.21 0.82 7.19
N TYR A 162 -28.46 0.53 7.52
CA TYR A 162 -29.63 1.23 7.02
C TYR A 162 -29.56 2.73 7.34
N LYS A 163 -29.32 3.07 8.61
CA LYS A 163 -29.19 4.47 9.07
C LYS A 163 -28.05 5.19 8.37
N TYR A 164 -26.93 4.51 8.13
CA TYR A 164 -25.79 5.08 7.41
C TYR A 164 -26.11 5.35 5.95
N LEU A 165 -26.62 4.36 5.22
CA LEU A 165 -26.91 4.47 3.79
C LEU A 165 -28.00 5.49 3.49
N LYS A 166 -28.98 5.63 4.38
CA LYS A 166 -30.04 6.63 4.26
C LYS A 166 -29.51 8.08 4.25
N LYS A 167 -28.37 8.35 4.90
CA LYS A 167 -27.73 9.68 4.88
C LYS A 167 -27.19 10.07 3.50
N TYR A 168 -27.00 9.10 2.61
CA TYR A 168 -26.52 9.31 1.24
C TYR A 168 -27.64 9.40 0.21
N ASN A 169 -28.90 9.57 0.65
CA ASN A 169 -30.08 9.63 -0.22
C ASN A 169 -30.22 8.40 -1.14
N ILE A 170 -29.79 7.23 -0.66
CA ILE A 170 -30.00 5.96 -1.35
C ILE A 170 -31.44 5.53 -1.13
N ASN A 171 -32.10 5.04 -2.18
CA ASN A 171 -33.49 4.58 -2.13
C ASN A 171 -33.66 3.43 -1.12
N ASP A 172 -34.72 3.47 -0.32
CA ASP A 172 -35.01 2.48 0.73
C ASP A 172 -35.08 1.03 0.22
N ASP A 173 -35.61 0.79 -0.98
CA ASP A 173 -35.70 -0.54 -1.59
C ASP A 173 -34.31 -1.09 -1.95
N ILE A 174 -33.43 -0.21 -2.45
CA ILE A 174 -32.03 -0.57 -2.72
C ILE A 174 -31.31 -0.92 -1.43
N ILE A 175 -31.49 -0.11 -0.38
CA ILE A 175 -30.84 -0.35 0.91
C ILE A 175 -31.28 -1.69 1.49
N LYS A 176 -32.59 -1.97 1.51
CA LYS A 176 -33.14 -3.23 2.04
C LYS A 176 -32.56 -4.43 1.29
N ASN A 177 -32.64 -4.41 -0.04
CA ASN A 177 -32.09 -5.47 -0.87
C ASN A 177 -30.58 -5.67 -0.64
N ASP A 178 -29.79 -4.60 -0.54
CA ASP A 178 -28.35 -4.72 -0.35
C ASP A 178 -27.99 -5.24 1.06
N ILE A 179 -28.73 -4.83 2.09
CA ILE A 179 -28.55 -5.31 3.47
C ILE A 179 -28.85 -6.80 3.60
N GLU A 180 -29.83 -7.32 2.86
CA GLU A 180 -30.13 -8.75 2.82
C GLU A 180 -29.04 -9.55 2.10
N ASN A 181 -28.41 -8.97 1.07
CA ASN A 181 -27.47 -9.67 0.20
C ASN A 181 -26.00 -9.54 0.63
N PHE A 182 -25.64 -8.56 1.46
CA PHE A 182 -24.25 -8.28 1.81
C PHE A 182 -23.97 -8.31 3.31
N HIS A 183 -22.76 -8.74 3.66
CA HIS A 183 -22.22 -8.59 5.00
C HIS A 183 -21.39 -7.32 5.09
N PHE A 184 -21.88 -6.38 5.90
CA PHE A 184 -21.29 -5.07 6.08
C PHE A 184 -20.32 -5.03 7.25
N TYR A 185 -19.26 -4.26 7.05
CA TYR A 185 -18.20 -4.02 8.03
C TYR A 185 -17.82 -2.55 8.02
N ALA A 186 -17.21 -2.10 9.12
CA ALA A 186 -16.49 -0.82 9.18
C ALA A 186 -15.18 -1.02 9.93
N TYR A 187 -14.17 -0.23 9.55
CA TYR A 187 -12.95 -0.10 10.34
C TYR A 187 -13.16 1.05 11.35
N HIS A 188 -13.04 0.75 12.64
CA HIS A 188 -13.34 1.65 13.76
C HIS A 188 -14.86 1.91 13.96
N HIS A 189 -15.36 1.71 15.18
CA HIS A 189 -16.81 1.65 15.46
C HIS A 189 -17.51 3.02 15.51
N ASN A 190 -16.73 4.10 15.56
CA ASN A 190 -17.28 5.44 15.54
C ASN A 190 -17.44 5.89 14.09
N ILE A 191 -18.49 5.39 13.43
CA ILE A 191 -19.05 6.05 12.24
C ILE A 191 -19.63 7.38 12.72
N LYS A 192 -18.75 8.33 13.01
CA LYS A 192 -19.13 9.69 13.38
C LYS A 192 -19.90 10.26 12.20
N GLU A 193 -20.81 11.18 12.47
CA GLU A 193 -21.39 11.97 11.40
C GLU A 193 -20.26 12.52 10.54
N PRO A 194 -20.37 12.46 9.20
CA PRO A 194 -19.38 13.10 8.35
C PRO A 194 -19.37 14.57 8.76
N LYS A 195 -18.34 14.98 9.52
CA LYS A 195 -18.03 16.40 9.62
C LYS A 195 -17.87 16.87 8.19
N LYS A 196 -18.59 17.95 7.86
CA LYS A 196 -18.82 18.51 6.52
C LYS A 196 -17.61 18.34 5.59
N TYR A 197 -17.91 18.31 4.29
CA TYR A 197 -17.05 18.57 3.12
C TYR A 197 -15.75 19.36 3.39
N CYS A 198 -15.79 20.33 4.32
CA CYS A 198 -14.66 21.08 4.87
C CYS A 198 -13.42 20.22 5.22
N ASP A 199 -13.57 19.09 5.93
CA ASP A 199 -12.42 18.25 6.27
C ASP A 199 -11.77 17.71 4.98
N MET A 200 -12.58 17.13 4.09
CA MET A 200 -12.12 16.55 2.82
C MET A 200 -11.45 17.57 1.89
N GLU A 201 -12.00 18.78 1.81
CA GLU A 201 -11.44 19.86 1.01
C GLU A 201 -10.09 20.34 1.56
N GLU A 202 -9.94 20.40 2.89
CA GLU A 202 -8.66 20.69 3.52
C GLU A 202 -7.61 19.63 3.19
N TYR A 203 -7.92 18.33 3.36
CA TYR A 203 -7.00 17.25 2.98
C TYR A 203 -6.64 17.33 1.51
N TYR A 204 -7.62 17.52 0.64
CA TYR A 204 -7.44 17.61 -0.80
C TYR A 204 -6.52 18.76 -1.22
N ASN A 205 -6.77 19.95 -0.70
CA ASN A 205 -5.99 21.14 -1.04
C ASN A 205 -4.55 21.00 -0.55
N ASN A 206 -4.34 20.37 0.61
CA ASN A 206 -3.02 20.27 1.21
C ASN A 206 -2.22 19.04 0.77
N ALA A 207 -2.85 17.91 0.48
CA ALA A 207 -2.17 16.66 0.12
C ALA A 207 -1.28 16.82 -1.12
N ASN A 208 -0.06 16.30 -1.01
CA ASN A 208 0.91 16.15 -2.09
C ASN A 208 1.11 14.69 -2.52
N TYR A 209 0.59 13.73 -1.75
CA TYR A 209 0.62 12.31 -2.07
C TYR A 209 -0.78 11.68 -2.10
N ASN A 210 -0.95 10.74 -3.04
CA ASN A 210 -1.95 9.68 -2.98
C ASN A 210 -1.30 8.46 -2.33
N ILE A 211 -1.94 7.84 -1.35
CA ILE A 211 -1.47 6.63 -0.71
C ILE A 211 -2.47 5.51 -0.99
N CYS A 212 -2.01 4.54 -1.78
CA CYS A 212 -2.75 3.35 -2.15
C CYS A 212 -2.43 2.24 -1.15
N ILE A 213 -3.41 1.84 -0.35
CA ILE A 213 -3.27 0.82 0.70
C ILE A 213 -4.13 -0.40 0.38
N TYR A 214 -3.73 -1.58 0.84
CA TYR A 214 -4.61 -2.75 0.81
C TYR A 214 -5.50 -2.78 2.06
N LEU A 215 -6.67 -3.41 1.96
CA LEU A 215 -7.50 -3.72 3.11
C LEU A 215 -7.06 -5.10 3.65
N PRO A 216 -6.40 -5.17 4.82
CA PRO A 216 -5.80 -6.39 5.36
C PRO A 216 -6.81 -7.52 5.56
N THR A 217 -6.43 -8.70 5.08
CA THR A 217 -7.02 -9.97 5.51
C THR A 217 -6.35 -10.47 6.80
N LYS A 218 -6.90 -11.49 7.46
CA LYS A 218 -6.40 -12.04 8.74
C LYS A 218 -4.91 -12.44 8.74
N LYS A 219 -4.29 -12.62 7.57
CA LYS A 219 -2.90 -13.07 7.44
C LYS A 219 -1.93 -11.97 7.05
N GLU A 220 -2.38 -10.72 6.90
CA GLU A 220 -1.54 -9.60 6.47
C GLU A 220 -1.26 -8.65 7.63
N ILE A 221 -0.25 -7.80 7.49
CA ILE A 221 -0.06 -6.68 8.42
C ILE A 221 -1.28 -5.76 8.30
N ASP A 222 -1.85 -5.35 9.43
CA ASP A 222 -2.95 -4.39 9.48
C ASP A 222 -2.44 -2.99 9.16
N ILE A 223 -2.26 -2.73 7.87
CA ILE A 223 -1.75 -1.45 7.38
C ILE A 223 -2.73 -0.30 7.70
N LEU A 224 -4.01 -0.63 7.89
CA LEU A 224 -5.03 0.37 8.18
C LEU A 224 -4.87 0.88 9.62
N PHE A 225 -4.53 0.01 10.58
CA PHE A 225 -4.12 0.42 11.92
C PHE A 225 -2.95 1.41 11.90
N ILE A 226 -1.90 1.11 11.13
CA ILE A 226 -0.73 1.98 11.01
C ILE A 226 -1.11 3.34 10.41
N ILE A 227 -1.86 3.32 9.30
CA ILE A 227 -2.27 4.54 8.59
C ILE A 227 -3.20 5.42 9.43
N ASP A 228 -4.07 4.82 10.25
CA ASP A 228 -4.94 5.54 11.19
C ASP A 228 -4.12 6.36 12.18
N GLN A 229 -3.04 5.79 12.74
CA GLN A 229 -2.14 6.52 13.64
C GLN A 229 -1.39 7.65 12.93
N LEU A 230 -0.99 7.44 11.67
CA LEU A 230 -0.28 8.46 10.88
C LEU A 230 -1.22 9.52 10.30
N TYR A 231 -2.53 9.26 10.29
CA TYR A 231 -3.53 10.15 9.72
C TYR A 231 -3.54 11.51 10.40
N ASP A 232 -3.20 11.61 11.68
CA ASP A 232 -3.16 12.87 12.42
C ASP A 232 -1.95 13.75 12.13
N TYR A 233 -0.89 13.20 11.52
CA TYR A 233 0.38 13.89 11.30
C TYR A 233 0.56 14.38 9.86
N PHE A 234 -0.08 13.74 8.87
CA PHE A 234 0.18 14.03 7.45
C PHE A 234 -1.10 14.30 6.65
N TYR A 235 -0.96 15.07 5.56
CA TYR A 235 -1.97 15.25 4.53
C TYR A 235 -1.70 14.30 3.36
N PHE A 236 -2.58 13.33 3.16
CA PHE A 236 -2.58 12.45 1.99
C PHE A 236 -4.01 12.05 1.60
N LEU A 237 -4.20 11.64 0.34
CA LEU A 237 -5.45 11.08 -0.15
C LEU A 237 -5.35 9.55 -0.17
N LEU A 238 -6.32 8.85 0.41
CA LEU A 238 -6.31 7.39 0.51
C LEU A 238 -7.07 6.74 -0.64
N TYR A 239 -6.52 5.62 -1.11
CA TYR A 239 -7.12 4.77 -2.13
C TYR A 239 -6.94 3.30 -1.75
N VAL A 240 -7.91 2.46 -2.13
CA VAL A 240 -7.86 1.01 -1.93
C VAL A 240 -8.02 0.26 -3.26
N PRO A 241 -7.34 -0.88 -3.43
CA PRO A 241 -7.40 -1.65 -4.67
C PRO A 241 -8.72 -2.39 -4.81
N ILE A 242 -9.24 -2.39 -6.02
CA ILE A 242 -10.36 -3.21 -6.47
C ILE A 242 -9.85 -4.13 -7.58
N THR A 243 -10.05 -5.42 -7.41
CA THR A 243 -9.66 -6.43 -8.40
C THR A 243 -10.63 -6.44 -9.58
N THR A 244 -10.10 -6.36 -10.80
CA THR A 244 -10.89 -6.55 -12.02
C THR A 244 -10.91 -8.02 -12.46
N LYS A 245 -11.81 -8.37 -13.37
CA LYS A 245 -11.86 -9.69 -14.01
C LYS A 245 -10.59 -10.02 -14.79
N GLU A 246 -9.91 -8.99 -15.30
CA GLU A 246 -8.69 -9.12 -16.11
C GLU A 246 -7.42 -9.29 -15.27
N LYS A 247 -7.52 -9.43 -13.95
CA LYS A 247 -6.39 -9.47 -13.01
C LYS A 247 -5.63 -8.15 -12.86
N ASP A 248 -6.27 -7.02 -13.16
CA ASP A 248 -5.73 -5.69 -12.88
C ASP A 248 -6.30 -5.12 -11.58
N LEU A 249 -5.68 -4.05 -11.08
CA LEU A 249 -6.13 -3.29 -9.93
C LEU A 249 -6.55 -1.90 -10.35
N ILE A 250 -7.74 -1.50 -9.89
CA ILE A 250 -8.21 -0.13 -9.91
C ILE A 250 -8.11 0.40 -8.48
N PHE A 251 -7.51 1.59 -8.29
CA PHE A 251 -7.40 2.22 -6.98
C PHE A 251 -8.56 3.18 -6.77
N PHE A 252 -9.53 2.74 -5.96
CA PHE A 252 -10.76 3.47 -5.66
C PHE A 252 -10.57 4.36 -4.42
N PRO A 253 -11.03 5.62 -4.42
CA PRO A 253 -10.92 6.52 -3.28
C PRO A 253 -11.46 5.90 -1.98
N PHE A 254 -10.79 6.16 -0.87
CA PHE A 254 -11.16 5.60 0.42
C PHE A 254 -11.11 6.66 1.52
N ASN A 255 -12.07 6.62 2.44
CA ASN A 255 -12.11 7.51 3.59
C ASN A 255 -12.13 6.66 4.87
N ILE A 256 -11.06 6.73 5.67
CA ILE A 256 -10.92 5.93 6.89
C ILE A 256 -11.99 6.21 7.95
N LYS A 257 -12.61 7.40 7.94
CA LYS A 257 -13.70 7.77 8.86
C LYS A 257 -15.08 7.42 8.32
N ASN A 258 -15.18 7.20 7.01
CA ASN A 258 -16.42 6.96 6.29
C ASN A 258 -16.25 5.73 5.37
N ASN A 259 -16.14 4.57 6.00
CA ASN A 259 -15.58 3.36 5.41
C ASN A 259 -16.55 2.18 5.46
N LEU A 260 -17.79 2.36 5.00
CA LEU A 260 -18.68 1.22 4.88
C LEU A 260 -18.10 0.21 3.87
N LEU A 261 -17.72 -0.96 4.37
CA LEU A 261 -17.09 -2.04 3.63
C LEU A 261 -18.07 -3.20 3.46
N VAL A 262 -17.92 -3.91 2.35
CA VAL A 262 -18.58 -5.19 2.10
C VAL A 262 -17.51 -6.27 2.00
N GLN A 263 -17.74 -7.39 2.67
CA GLN A 263 -16.94 -8.58 2.46
C GLN A 263 -17.32 -9.19 1.11
N HIS A 264 -16.36 -9.22 0.19
CA HIS A 264 -16.54 -9.68 -1.18
C HIS A 264 -15.77 -10.99 -1.42
N HIS A 265 -15.63 -11.38 -2.69
CA HIS A 265 -14.93 -12.59 -3.12
C HIS A 265 -13.52 -12.71 -2.49
N PHE A 266 -13.13 -13.92 -2.09
CA PHE A 266 -11.84 -14.21 -1.42
C PHE A 266 -11.67 -13.58 -0.02
N ASN A 267 -12.77 -13.22 0.66
CA ASN A 267 -12.74 -12.57 1.97
C ASN A 267 -11.97 -11.25 1.98
N ILE A 268 -11.89 -10.57 0.84
CA ILE A 268 -11.36 -9.21 0.75
C ILE A 268 -12.49 -8.23 0.99
N PHE A 269 -12.16 -7.13 1.66
CA PHE A 269 -13.10 -6.02 1.82
C PHE A 269 -13.01 -5.08 0.62
N ILE A 270 -14.16 -4.54 0.20
CA ILE A 270 -14.24 -3.46 -0.78
C ILE A 270 -15.18 -2.36 -0.25
N PRO A 271 -14.99 -1.09 -0.64
CA PRO A 271 -15.92 -0.01 -0.31
C PRO A 271 -17.31 -0.29 -0.90
N TYR A 272 -18.36 -0.19 -0.10
CA TYR A 272 -19.74 -0.32 -0.59
C TYR A 272 -20.05 0.71 -1.68
N GLU A 273 -19.48 1.91 -1.60
CA GLU A 273 -19.65 2.96 -2.61
C GLU A 273 -19.27 2.46 -4.02
N TYR A 274 -18.21 1.66 -4.15
CA TYR A 274 -17.85 1.04 -5.43
C TYR A 274 -18.96 0.09 -5.94
N ILE A 275 -19.54 -0.74 -5.06
CA ILE A 275 -20.66 -1.62 -5.40
C ILE A 275 -21.83 -0.78 -5.86
N TYR A 276 -22.24 0.21 -5.06
CA TYR A 276 -23.36 1.09 -5.37
C TYR A 276 -23.26 1.75 -6.75
N TYR A 277 -22.08 2.29 -7.09
CA TYR A 277 -21.89 2.94 -8.39
C TYR A 277 -21.91 1.94 -9.56
N THR A 278 -21.33 0.76 -9.38
CA THR A 278 -21.27 -0.26 -10.45
C THR A 278 -22.60 -0.99 -10.65
N THR A 279 -23.31 -1.34 -9.59
CA THR A 279 -24.56 -2.09 -9.66
C THR A 279 -25.77 -1.19 -9.92
N HIS A 280 -25.92 -0.13 -9.14
CA HIS A 280 -27.16 0.67 -9.12
C HIS A 280 -27.09 1.89 -10.03
N LYS A 281 -25.94 2.57 -10.08
CA LYS A 281 -25.72 3.67 -11.04
C LYS A 281 -25.25 3.19 -12.42
N LYS A 282 -24.94 1.90 -12.57
CA LYS A 282 -24.43 1.28 -13.81
C LYS A 282 -23.18 2.01 -14.35
N ILE A 283 -22.40 2.60 -13.46
CA ILE A 283 -21.13 3.26 -13.80
C ILE A 283 -20.04 2.19 -13.75
N ASN A 284 -19.72 1.68 -14.94
CA ASN A 284 -18.68 0.65 -15.08
C ASN A 284 -17.37 1.22 -15.64
N ASN A 285 -17.42 2.44 -16.19
CA ASN A 285 -16.27 3.10 -16.79
C ASN A 285 -15.71 4.16 -15.84
N PHE A 286 -14.87 3.73 -14.90
CA PHE A 286 -14.11 4.67 -14.08
C PHE A 286 -12.99 5.30 -14.92
N ILE A 287 -12.90 6.62 -14.89
CA ILE A 287 -11.79 7.35 -15.52
C ILE A 287 -10.55 7.11 -14.66
N LEU A 288 -9.50 6.51 -15.21
CA LEU A 288 -8.27 6.20 -14.49
C LEU A 288 -7.13 7.19 -14.83
N ASN A 289 -6.18 7.34 -13.91
CA ASN A 289 -4.88 7.95 -14.18
C ASN A 289 -3.83 6.90 -14.58
N TYR A 290 -2.60 7.35 -14.89
CA TYR A 290 -1.48 6.45 -15.18
C TYR A 290 -1.22 5.41 -14.08
N SER A 291 -1.46 5.78 -12.82
CA SER A 291 -1.33 4.92 -11.64
C SER A 291 -2.58 4.06 -11.36
N ASN A 292 -3.52 3.96 -12.31
CA ASN A 292 -4.82 3.30 -12.18
C ASN A 292 -5.72 3.80 -11.04
N ILE A 293 -5.57 5.06 -10.64
CA ILE A 293 -6.40 5.76 -9.66
C ILE A 293 -7.64 6.36 -10.34
N VAL A 294 -8.80 6.15 -9.74
CA VAL A 294 -10.09 6.68 -10.21
C VAL A 294 -10.19 8.21 -10.05
N LYS A 295 -10.59 8.88 -11.13
CA LYS A 295 -10.82 10.34 -11.25
C LYS A 295 -12.28 10.74 -11.49
N ASN A 296 -13.24 9.85 -11.21
CA ASN A 296 -14.62 10.07 -11.62
C ASN A 296 -15.30 11.16 -10.77
N TYR A 297 -15.61 12.31 -11.38
CA TYR A 297 -16.27 13.45 -10.74
C TYR A 297 -17.74 13.22 -10.36
N VAL A 298 -18.35 12.11 -10.80
CA VAL A 298 -19.72 11.72 -10.42
C VAL A 298 -19.76 11.09 -9.02
N ILE A 299 -18.60 10.74 -8.46
CA ILE A 299 -18.50 10.23 -7.09
C ILE A 299 -18.55 11.43 -6.13
N SER A 300 -19.73 11.68 -5.57
CA SER A 300 -20.10 12.97 -4.94
C SER A 300 -19.33 13.33 -3.66
N ASN A 301 -18.44 12.44 -3.19
CA ASN A 301 -17.72 12.57 -1.92
C ASN A 301 -16.20 12.62 -2.07
N PHE A 302 -15.66 12.55 -3.28
CA PHE A 302 -14.21 12.53 -3.50
C PHE A 302 -13.76 13.57 -4.51
N LEU A 303 -12.65 14.22 -4.17
CA LEU A 303 -11.95 15.15 -5.04
C LEU A 303 -10.67 14.46 -5.56
N TYR A 304 -10.39 14.61 -6.86
CA TYR A 304 -9.20 14.01 -7.48
C TYR A 304 -8.13 15.04 -7.82
N LYS A 305 -6.91 14.83 -7.29
CA LYS A 305 -5.73 15.66 -7.54
C LYS A 305 -4.61 14.81 -8.10
N HIS A 306 -3.88 15.40 -9.03
CA HIS A 306 -2.69 14.78 -9.59
C HIS A 306 -1.51 14.96 -8.62
N ASN A 307 -1.27 13.93 -7.80
CA ASN A 307 -0.27 13.89 -6.73
C ASN A 307 0.69 12.71 -6.92
N ASP A 308 1.90 12.79 -6.37
CA ASP A 308 2.80 11.64 -6.32
C ASP A 308 2.12 10.47 -5.60
N THR A 309 2.46 9.23 -5.94
CA THR A 309 1.73 8.06 -5.45
C THR A 309 2.65 7.12 -4.68
N ILE A 310 2.23 6.75 -3.48
CA ILE A 310 2.83 5.69 -2.68
C ILE A 310 1.89 4.48 -2.73
N PHE A 311 2.42 3.32 -3.10
CA PHE A 311 1.74 2.03 -3.05
C PHE A 311 2.28 1.23 -1.88
N LEU A 312 1.43 0.96 -0.89
CA LEU A 312 1.71 -0.02 0.16
C LEU A 312 1.21 -1.37 -0.34
N ILE A 313 2.14 -2.28 -0.63
CA ILE A 313 1.86 -3.52 -1.35
C ILE A 313 1.79 -4.69 -0.36
N PRO A 314 0.69 -5.47 -0.35
CA PRO A 314 0.57 -6.63 0.53
C PRO A 314 1.58 -7.72 0.14
N LEU A 315 2.11 -8.39 1.17
CA LEU A 315 3.06 -9.47 1.01
C LEU A 315 2.96 -10.48 2.16
N LEU A 316 3.34 -11.72 1.85
CA LEU A 316 3.44 -12.81 2.82
C LEU A 316 4.89 -13.00 3.30
N ALA A 317 5.84 -12.84 2.38
CA ALA A 317 7.27 -12.94 2.62
C ALA A 317 8.05 -12.01 1.67
N TYR A 318 9.30 -11.72 2.00
CA TYR A 318 10.19 -10.87 1.21
C TYR A 318 11.64 -11.32 1.37
N ASN A 319 12.53 -10.77 0.54
CA ASN A 319 13.97 -11.00 0.65
C ASN A 319 14.75 -9.69 0.69
N LYS A 320 16.06 -9.82 0.90
CA LYS A 320 17.03 -8.71 0.96
C LYS A 320 17.24 -7.96 -0.36
N PHE A 321 16.59 -8.36 -1.44
CA PHE A 321 16.69 -7.73 -2.76
C PHE A 321 15.40 -6.98 -3.13
N GLY A 322 14.48 -6.77 -2.18
CA GLY A 322 13.22 -6.08 -2.42
C GLY A 322 12.21 -6.89 -3.23
N CYS A 323 12.45 -8.20 -3.39
CA CYS A 323 11.49 -9.12 -3.99
C CYS A 323 10.51 -9.60 -2.92
N ARG A 324 9.28 -9.85 -3.34
CA ARG A 324 8.17 -10.21 -2.44
C ARG A 324 7.41 -11.42 -2.95
N ILE A 325 6.79 -12.13 -2.02
CA ILE A 325 5.82 -13.18 -2.31
C ILE A 325 4.46 -12.70 -1.85
N GLY A 326 3.57 -12.48 -2.82
CA GLY A 326 2.15 -12.20 -2.57
C GLY A 326 1.31 -13.49 -2.51
N SER A 327 -0.01 -13.30 -2.53
CA SER A 327 -1.02 -14.38 -2.50
C SER A 327 -1.04 -15.30 -3.73
N GLY A 328 -0.24 -15.02 -4.77
CA GLY A 328 -0.01 -15.91 -5.91
C GLY A 328 -0.79 -15.58 -7.19
N ARG A 329 -1.57 -14.48 -7.21
CA ARG A 329 -2.38 -14.11 -8.38
C ARG A 329 -1.80 -13.05 -9.30
N GLY A 330 -0.69 -12.42 -8.91
CA GLY A 330 0.04 -11.47 -9.77
C GLY A 330 -0.66 -10.14 -10.06
N TYR A 331 -1.74 -9.77 -9.34
CA TYR A 331 -2.48 -8.51 -9.57
C TYR A 331 -1.57 -7.27 -9.53
N TYR A 332 -0.73 -7.17 -8.50
CA TYR A 332 0.20 -6.05 -8.34
C TYR A 332 1.32 -6.08 -9.39
N ASP A 333 1.88 -7.27 -9.68
CA ASP A 333 2.93 -7.39 -10.69
C ASP A 333 2.41 -7.00 -12.07
N LYS A 334 1.21 -7.45 -12.44
CA LYS A 334 0.56 -7.07 -13.70
C LYS A 334 0.28 -5.56 -13.75
N THR A 335 -0.37 -5.03 -12.72
CA THR A 335 -0.80 -3.62 -12.70
C THR A 335 0.39 -2.65 -12.70
N LEU A 336 1.43 -2.93 -11.92
CA LEU A 336 2.57 -2.02 -11.71
C LEU A 336 3.75 -2.27 -12.67
N SER A 337 3.77 -3.37 -13.42
CA SER A 337 4.76 -3.57 -14.50
C SER A 337 4.40 -2.79 -15.76
N ASN A 338 3.10 -2.66 -16.05
CA ASN A 338 2.61 -1.87 -17.19
C ASN A 338 2.95 -0.39 -17.05
N THR A 339 2.84 0.17 -15.83
CA THR A 339 3.22 1.56 -15.56
C THR A 339 4.73 1.81 -15.70
N ARG A 340 5.59 0.83 -15.37
CA ARG A 340 7.05 0.92 -15.58
C ARG A 340 7.44 1.01 -17.07
N LYS A 341 6.78 0.26 -17.96
CA LYS A 341 7.07 0.30 -19.41
C LYS A 341 6.75 1.66 -20.01
N GLU A 342 5.59 2.22 -19.66
CA GLU A 342 5.20 3.56 -20.09
C GLU A 342 6.16 4.62 -19.54
N ASN A 343 6.52 4.55 -18.26
CA ASN A 343 7.45 5.50 -17.64
C ASN A 343 8.89 5.42 -18.19
N ASN A 344 9.38 4.22 -18.56
CA ASN A 344 10.71 4.06 -19.14
C ASN A 344 10.80 4.57 -20.59
N ILE A 345 9.80 4.27 -21.43
CA ILE A 345 9.71 4.82 -22.79
C ILE A 345 9.73 6.35 -22.72
N ILE A 346 9.03 6.92 -21.74
CA ILE A 346 8.94 8.37 -21.62
C ILE A 346 10.19 9.01 -20.99
N LYS A 347 10.90 8.34 -20.07
CA LYS A 347 12.23 8.77 -19.59
C LYS A 347 13.25 8.78 -20.73
N GLN A 348 13.21 7.80 -21.62
CA GLN A 348 14.06 7.76 -22.82
C GLN A 348 13.76 8.92 -23.77
N ILE A 349 12.48 9.24 -24.01
CA ILE A 349 12.08 10.40 -24.82
C ILE A 349 12.59 11.73 -24.23
N LYS A 350 12.56 11.87 -22.90
CA LYS A 350 13.11 13.06 -22.22
C LYS A 350 14.62 13.20 -22.40
N ASN A 351 15.37 12.12 -22.25
CA ASN A 351 16.82 12.16 -22.43
C ASN A 351 17.20 12.49 -23.89
N ILE A 352 16.39 12.06 -24.85
CA ILE A 352 16.53 12.44 -26.27
C ILE A 352 16.25 13.94 -26.46
N GLN A 353 15.14 14.46 -25.93
CA GLN A 353 14.80 15.90 -26.04
C GLN A 353 15.79 16.82 -25.32
N VAL A 354 16.36 16.39 -24.18
CA VAL A 354 17.39 17.14 -23.47
C VAL A 354 18.72 17.13 -24.24
N ASN A 355 19.04 16.04 -24.94
CA ASN A 355 20.23 15.97 -25.78
C ASN A 355 20.09 16.78 -27.08
N GLU A 356 18.92 16.80 -27.72
CA GLU A 356 18.66 17.67 -28.89
C GLU A 356 18.73 19.17 -28.53
N ASN A 357 18.26 19.55 -27.35
CA ASN A 357 18.38 20.92 -26.84
C ASN A 357 19.80 21.30 -26.40
N LYS A 358 20.70 20.33 -26.18
CA LYS A 358 22.13 20.58 -25.95
C LYS A 358 22.94 20.69 -27.25
N ILE A 359 22.48 20.08 -28.34
CA ILE A 359 23.19 20.06 -29.63
C ILE A 359 22.96 21.34 -30.45
N THR A 360 21.98 22.18 -30.11
CA THR A 360 21.67 23.41 -30.89
C THR A 360 22.41 24.68 -30.46
N ASN A 361 23.40 24.59 -29.57
CA ASN A 361 24.20 25.74 -29.13
C ASN A 361 25.71 25.64 -29.46
N ASN A 362 26.06 25.05 -30.60
CA ASN A 362 27.35 25.32 -31.24
C ASN A 362 27.12 25.51 -32.74
N LYS A 363 27.21 26.76 -33.19
CA LYS A 363 27.61 27.06 -34.56
C LYS A 363 29.07 26.66 -34.65
N ASP A 364 29.37 25.63 -35.43
CA ASP A 364 30.30 25.72 -36.57
C ASP A 364 30.51 24.34 -37.20
N HIS A 365 30.79 24.40 -38.50
CA HIS A 365 30.95 23.30 -39.42
C HIS A 365 31.91 22.21 -38.94
N ASP A 366 31.51 20.93 -39.05
CA ASP A 366 32.24 19.99 -39.90
C ASP A 366 31.44 18.72 -40.19
N ILE A 367 31.46 18.35 -41.46
CA ILE A 367 30.86 17.15 -42.05
C ILE A 367 31.82 16.00 -41.82
N GLN A 368 31.33 14.87 -41.26
CA GLN A 368 31.65 13.47 -41.60
C GLN A 368 31.61 12.53 -40.37
N LYS A 369 30.56 11.69 -40.27
CA LYS A 369 30.62 10.23 -40.44
C LYS A 369 29.29 9.61 -40.05
N LEU A 370 28.53 9.29 -41.08
CA LEU A 370 27.41 8.37 -41.06
C LEU A 370 27.96 6.97 -40.76
N ASN A 371 27.46 6.30 -39.73
CA ASN A 371 27.52 4.84 -39.65
C ASN A 371 26.16 4.31 -39.18
N HIS A 372 25.68 3.36 -39.97
CA HIS A 372 24.34 2.81 -40.04
C HIS A 372 23.87 2.12 -38.76
N ILE A 373 22.60 2.31 -38.41
CA ILE A 373 21.76 1.20 -37.94
C ILE A 373 20.46 1.24 -38.76
N ASN A 374 20.35 0.29 -39.67
CA ASN A 374 19.14 -0.03 -40.40
C ASN A 374 18.08 -0.56 -39.40
N LEU A 375 16.99 0.18 -39.20
CA LEU A 375 15.70 -0.42 -38.87
C LEU A 375 14.82 -0.40 -40.11
N GLY A 376 14.57 -1.61 -40.62
CA GLY A 376 13.71 -1.86 -41.77
C GLY A 376 12.35 -1.19 -41.62
N THR A 377 12.00 -0.45 -42.67
CA THR A 377 10.73 0.20 -42.90
C THR A 377 9.61 -0.78 -43.22
N LYS A 378 8.43 -0.55 -42.63
CA LYS A 378 7.12 -0.47 -43.30
C LYS A 378 6.19 0.31 -42.35
N LYS A 379 6.10 1.64 -42.53
CA LYS A 379 4.91 2.40 -43.00
C LYS A 379 3.64 1.92 -42.28
N ASP A 380 3.08 2.70 -41.35
CA ASP A 380 2.23 3.83 -41.73
C ASP A 380 2.64 5.20 -41.15
N THR A 381 2.91 6.11 -42.08
CA THR A 381 2.91 7.55 -41.89
C THR A 381 1.48 8.04 -41.71
N ASN A 382 1.17 8.76 -40.63
CA ASN A 382 0.21 9.84 -40.71
C ASN A 382 0.79 11.11 -40.08
N ASN A 383 0.95 12.09 -40.97
CA ASN A 383 1.58 13.38 -40.78
C ASN A 383 0.92 14.18 -39.65
N ILE A 384 1.75 14.71 -38.74
CA ILE A 384 1.41 15.88 -37.94
C ILE A 384 1.41 17.08 -38.90
N LYS A 385 0.24 17.43 -39.43
CA LYS A 385 -0.04 18.78 -39.93
C LYS A 385 -0.71 19.57 -38.82
N CYS A 386 0.07 20.43 -38.15
CA CYS A 386 -0.48 21.49 -37.32
C CYS A 386 -1.35 22.40 -38.20
N SER A 387 -2.65 22.45 -37.93
CA SER A 387 -3.52 23.51 -38.44
C SER A 387 -4.24 24.14 -37.26
N ASN A 388 -3.93 25.42 -37.05
CA ASN A 388 -4.66 26.30 -36.15
C ASN A 388 -6.08 26.47 -36.68
N LYS A 389 -7.08 25.86 -36.03
CA LYS A 389 -8.49 26.19 -36.27
C LYS A 389 -9.17 26.49 -34.95
N LYS A 390 -9.42 27.79 -34.69
CA LYS A 390 -10.42 28.24 -33.72
C LYS A 390 -11.78 27.74 -34.23
N LEU A 391 -12.36 26.76 -33.55
CA LEU A 391 -13.74 26.35 -33.77
C LEU A 391 -14.62 27.21 -32.87
N TYR A 392 -15.30 28.20 -33.45
CA TYR A 392 -16.41 28.91 -32.80
C TYR A 392 -17.68 28.10 -33.06
N ILE A 393 -18.30 27.59 -32.00
CA ILE A 393 -19.69 27.12 -32.05
C ILE A 393 -20.52 28.16 -31.29
N LYS A 394 -21.46 28.80 -32.00
CA LYS A 394 -22.47 29.71 -31.44
C LYS A 394 -23.80 28.95 -31.27
N ASP A 395 -24.45 29.25 -30.14
CA ASP A 395 -25.87 29.05 -29.77
C ASP A 395 -26.35 27.59 -29.54
N LYS A 396 -27.17 27.27 -28.53
CA LYS A 396 -27.85 28.04 -27.45
C LYS A 396 -28.36 27.04 -26.38
N THR A 397 -28.51 27.54 -25.15
CA THR A 397 -29.14 26.96 -23.93
C THR A 397 -28.27 26.12 -22.98
N PHE A 398 -28.29 26.57 -21.71
CA PHE A 398 -27.56 26.15 -20.50
C PHE A 398 -26.13 26.67 -20.28
N ASN A 399 -26.10 27.90 -19.75
CA ASN A 399 -24.99 28.53 -19.04
C ASN A 399 -24.58 27.70 -17.81
N ASN A 400 -23.51 26.91 -17.93
CA ASN A 400 -22.52 26.80 -16.87
C ASN A 400 -21.14 26.90 -17.52
N LYS A 401 -20.36 27.87 -17.06
CA LYS A 401 -19.11 28.32 -17.65
C LYS A 401 -18.02 27.27 -17.44
N ILE A 402 -18.01 26.21 -18.27
CA ILE A 402 -16.91 25.24 -18.31
C ILE A 402 -15.72 25.95 -18.95
N THR A 403 -14.84 26.48 -18.10
CA THR A 403 -13.54 27.00 -18.53
C THR A 403 -12.65 25.80 -18.83
N ILE A 404 -12.60 25.38 -20.09
CA ILE A 404 -11.66 24.35 -20.54
C ILE A 404 -10.27 24.98 -20.52
N TYR A 405 -9.49 24.68 -19.48
CA TYR A 405 -8.07 24.99 -19.46
C TYR A 405 -7.34 24.09 -20.47
N THR A 406 -7.16 24.58 -21.69
CA THR A 406 -6.11 24.10 -22.60
C THR A 406 -4.76 24.56 -22.06
N GLN A 407 -4.26 23.86 -21.04
CA GLN A 407 -2.89 24.02 -20.59
C GLN A 407 -1.97 23.20 -21.50
N ASN A 408 -1.23 23.91 -22.35
CA ASN A 408 0.12 23.49 -22.74
C ASN A 408 0.98 23.40 -21.47
N LYS A 409 0.81 22.33 -20.69
CA LYS A 409 1.67 22.01 -19.55
C LYS A 409 2.66 20.96 -20.01
N GLN A 410 3.95 21.27 -19.90
CA GLN A 410 4.99 20.24 -19.81
C GLN A 410 4.47 19.14 -18.86
N LYS A 411 4.38 17.89 -19.34
CA LYS A 411 3.91 16.76 -18.52
C LYS A 411 4.75 16.73 -17.23
N LYS A 412 4.13 17.06 -16.09
CA LYS A 412 4.73 16.85 -14.77
C LYS A 412 4.57 15.36 -14.46
N TYR A 413 5.69 14.64 -14.46
CA TYR A 413 5.72 13.21 -14.16
C TYR A 413 5.65 13.07 -12.66
N LEU A 414 4.71 12.28 -12.21
CA LEU A 414 4.54 11.97 -10.80
C LEU A 414 5.45 10.79 -10.44
N ASN A 415 5.98 10.82 -9.23
CA ASN A 415 6.74 9.72 -8.67
C ASN A 415 5.78 8.62 -8.18
N GLU A 416 6.13 7.37 -8.46
CA GLU A 416 5.41 6.18 -8.00
C GLU A 416 6.34 5.31 -7.14
N ILE A 417 6.07 5.27 -5.84
CA ILE A 417 6.91 4.61 -4.84
C ILE A 417 6.21 3.36 -4.33
N LYS A 418 6.90 2.23 -4.32
CA LYS A 418 6.37 0.91 -3.95
C LYS A 418 7.02 0.47 -2.64
N ILE A 419 6.21 0.26 -1.62
CA ILE A 419 6.66 -0.02 -0.26
C ILE A 419 6.05 -1.34 0.21
N GLY A 420 6.89 -2.25 0.70
CA GLY A 420 6.46 -3.40 1.47
C GLY A 420 6.54 -3.11 2.97
N VAL A 421 5.59 -3.63 3.75
CA VAL A 421 5.61 -3.57 5.22
C VAL A 421 5.40 -4.98 5.76
N SER A 422 6.32 -5.45 6.61
CA SER A 422 6.24 -6.78 7.21
C SER A 422 7.04 -6.87 8.50
N PHE A 423 6.99 -8.03 9.14
CA PHE A 423 7.91 -8.34 10.24
C PHE A 423 9.20 -8.99 9.74
N ASP A 424 10.29 -8.88 10.50
CA ASP A 424 11.60 -9.46 10.17
C ASP A 424 11.53 -10.99 10.04
N ILE A 425 10.67 -11.65 10.82
CA ILE A 425 10.40 -13.09 10.74
C ILE A 425 9.93 -13.57 9.34
N PHE A 426 9.50 -12.66 8.46
CA PHE A 426 9.10 -12.97 7.09
C PHE A 426 10.16 -12.62 6.03
N LEU A 427 11.36 -12.24 6.46
CA LEU A 427 12.53 -12.08 5.62
C LEU A 427 13.14 -13.46 5.30
N TYR A 428 13.44 -13.68 4.02
CA TYR A 428 14.11 -14.88 3.54
C TYR A 428 15.44 -14.51 2.89
N ASP A 429 16.49 -15.28 3.22
CA ASP A 429 17.82 -15.17 2.62
C ASP A 429 17.97 -15.90 1.28
N ILE A 430 16.85 -16.21 0.62
CA ILE A 430 16.81 -16.95 -0.63
C ILE A 430 16.32 -16.03 -1.74
N ASP A 431 16.98 -16.09 -2.91
CA ASP A 431 16.46 -15.44 -4.11
C ASP A 431 15.39 -16.30 -4.78
N PHE A 432 14.23 -15.71 -4.95
CA PHE A 432 13.06 -16.31 -5.62
C PHE A 432 12.53 -15.37 -6.71
N SER A 433 13.33 -14.39 -7.15
CA SER A 433 12.89 -13.36 -8.07
C SER A 433 12.68 -13.89 -9.50
N GLU A 434 11.61 -13.45 -10.14
CA GLU A 434 11.30 -13.72 -11.54
C GLU A 434 11.28 -12.42 -12.33
N GLN A 435 11.55 -12.46 -13.64
CA GLN A 435 11.66 -11.27 -14.49
C GLN A 435 10.42 -10.36 -14.42
N THR A 436 9.23 -10.94 -14.27
CA THR A 436 7.95 -10.24 -14.18
C THR A 436 7.66 -9.64 -12.81
N ASP A 437 8.40 -10.01 -11.76
CA ASP A 437 8.14 -9.55 -10.40
C ASP A 437 8.44 -8.06 -10.24
N VAL A 438 7.53 -7.34 -9.63
CA VAL A 438 7.78 -5.96 -9.20
C VAL A 438 8.72 -5.97 -7.99
N ILE A 439 9.91 -5.41 -8.19
CA ILE A 439 10.85 -5.07 -7.12
C ILE A 439 10.34 -3.81 -6.42
N LEU A 440 10.28 -3.88 -5.08
CA LEU A 440 9.88 -2.78 -4.22
C LEU A 440 10.97 -1.69 -4.20
N ASP A 441 10.56 -0.44 -4.00
CA ASP A 441 11.50 0.66 -3.82
C ASP A 441 11.93 0.74 -2.34
N TYR A 442 11.02 0.38 -1.41
CA TYR A 442 11.31 0.27 0.02
C TYR A 442 10.72 -1.01 0.64
N MET A 443 11.37 -1.52 1.69
CA MET A 443 10.81 -2.50 2.63
C MET A 443 10.94 -1.97 4.06
N ILE A 444 9.87 -2.10 4.84
CA ILE A 444 9.86 -1.71 6.26
C ILE A 444 9.62 -2.95 7.10
N ASN A 445 10.46 -3.11 8.13
CA ASN A 445 10.17 -4.00 9.25
C ASN A 445 10.38 -3.29 10.59
N GLU A 446 10.19 -4.01 11.70
CA GLU A 446 10.34 -3.47 13.06
C GLU A 446 11.77 -2.97 13.34
N ASN A 447 12.76 -3.49 12.63
CA ASN A 447 14.17 -3.14 12.82
C ASN A 447 14.57 -1.92 11.98
N ASN A 448 14.28 -1.93 10.68
CA ASN A 448 14.83 -0.97 9.71
C ASN A 448 13.89 -0.62 8.55
N ILE A 449 14.28 0.41 7.80
CA ILE A 449 13.75 0.78 6.49
C ILE A 449 14.81 0.47 5.44
N TYR A 450 14.57 -0.49 4.57
CA TYR A 450 15.48 -0.82 3.47
C TYR A 450 15.07 -0.08 2.21
N HIS A 451 15.99 0.65 1.60
CA HIS A 451 15.81 1.39 0.36
C HIS A 451 16.60 0.72 -0.76
N PHE A 452 15.93 0.26 -1.81
CA PHE A 452 16.57 -0.47 -2.88
C PHE A 452 16.96 0.46 -4.04
N ILE A 453 18.27 0.68 -4.21
CA ILE A 453 18.82 1.60 -5.21
C ILE A 453 19.43 0.87 -6.40
N LEU A 454 19.33 1.50 -7.57
CA LEU A 454 19.78 1.00 -8.87
C LEU A 454 21.15 1.52 -9.28
#